data_AF-A0AAV8XUF2-F1
#
_entry.id   AF-A0AAV8XUF2-F1
#
_cell.length_a   1.000
_cell.length_b   1.000
_cell.length_c   1.000
_cell.angle_alpha   90.00
_cell.angle_beta   90.00
_cell.angle_gamma   90.00
#
_symmetry.space_group_name_H-M   'P 1'
#
loop_
_entity.id
_entity.type
_entity.pdbx_description
1 polymer ?
#
loop_
_entity_poly.entity_id
_entity_poly.type
_entity_poly.pdbx_seq_one_letter_code
_entity_poly.pdbx_strand_id
1 'polypeptide(L)'
;MSDEFVENEEVKPEDTDEADDEIQSVYSLGTQYEEANPLDDLTDPQVIEFINEMDMECKHLKLENTMFIHFLNKNDPGAMEGFDALYNYIKKPAGARTGPPPISQTQSAFEIQIASTARRSVKFDSVTSLSSIAEGRGPKVNLSQKSDMVLKVIEETQASLESFLNKAHRAKQNLKADLEEFNIREMDFIEAREIFEHNIVLHGVDPLTQRIPAEKFLRYMEEWLKSAQLNIEKLRLRTTTLKIQYKKVAAILIQRQELGENVHAVDFDQLKIENKHYRDKIDQKSIHLLELKRMNGGHNLVLSNHKKYLHKLQQDYNDLKTVIAGKEKLIEETEEECDKMEEELDKAREKFDRFKTLKNTYKVPDVIEYVKLKNNLYDLKKNIKIWQRRKNIQDITMNACLRQMKNITGSPTIDPAWLEDPTPDGSNDDDSTVSQCE
;
A
#
# COMPACT_ATOMS: atom_id res chain seq x y z
N MET A 1 27.78 -82.91 44.50
CA MET A 1 27.26 -84.26 44.76
C MET A 1 26.09 -84.44 43.82
N SER A 2 26.39 -84.75 42.56
CA SER A 2 26.50 -86.13 42.02
C SER A 2 25.11 -86.56 41.56
N ASP A 3 24.86 -86.53 40.25
CA ASP A 3 24.95 -87.70 39.32
C ASP A 3 23.57 -88.38 39.27
N GLU A 4 23.01 -88.97 38.21
CA GLU A 4 23.34 -89.37 36.83
C GLU A 4 21.96 -89.76 36.23
N PHE A 5 21.56 -89.40 35.00
CA PHE A 5 21.64 -90.18 33.74
C PHE A 5 21.42 -91.71 33.81
N VAL A 6 20.56 -92.23 32.91
CA VAL A 6 20.59 -93.50 32.10
C VAL A 6 19.16 -93.66 31.51
N GLU A 7 18.85 -93.54 30.21
CA GLU A 7 19.17 -94.27 28.96
C GLU A 7 18.54 -95.68 28.74
N ASN A 8 17.82 -95.78 27.60
CA ASN A 8 17.66 -96.92 26.65
C ASN A 8 16.84 -98.17 27.12
N GLU A 9 16.14 -98.97 26.29
CA GLU A 9 16.00 -99.18 24.83
C GLU A 9 14.78 -100.13 24.60
N GLU A 10 14.02 -100.02 23.50
CA GLU A 10 13.97 -101.01 22.38
C GLU A 10 12.81 -102.04 22.41
N VAL A 11 11.92 -101.99 21.40
CA VAL A 11 11.25 -103.17 20.80
C VAL A 11 10.99 -102.88 19.32
N LYS A 12 11.44 -103.80 18.45
CA LYS A 12 11.23 -103.86 16.99
C LYS A 12 10.65 -105.27 16.62
N PRO A 13 10.37 -105.63 15.36
CA PRO A 13 9.04 -106.00 14.86
C PRO A 13 8.93 -107.47 14.40
N GLU A 14 7.76 -107.88 13.91
CA GLU A 14 7.60 -109.11 13.10
C GLU A 14 6.89 -108.80 11.77
N ASP A 15 7.53 -109.28 10.70
CA ASP A 15 7.13 -109.27 9.30
C ASP A 15 6.21 -110.45 8.95
N THR A 16 5.32 -110.27 7.97
CA THR A 16 4.97 -111.32 7.00
C THR A 16 4.67 -110.66 5.66
N ASP A 17 5.44 -111.08 4.65
CA ASP A 17 5.47 -110.61 3.27
C ASP A 17 4.82 -111.62 2.30
N GLU A 18 4.64 -111.15 1.05
CA GLU A 18 4.46 -111.86 -0.24
C GLU A 18 3.05 -112.28 -0.70
N ALA A 19 2.51 -111.63 -1.75
CA ALA A 19 2.87 -111.88 -3.17
C ALA A 19 1.99 -111.07 -4.18
N ASP A 20 2.65 -110.28 -5.05
CA ASP A 20 2.60 -110.15 -6.55
C ASP A 20 1.30 -110.53 -7.33
N ASP A 21 0.90 -109.97 -8.48
CA ASP A 21 1.53 -109.15 -9.52
C ASP A 21 0.47 -108.63 -10.54
N GLU A 22 0.88 -107.70 -11.42
CA GLU A 22 0.34 -107.38 -12.77
C GLU A 22 -1.06 -106.71 -12.97
N ILE A 23 -1.06 -105.50 -13.56
CA ILE A 23 -1.61 -105.18 -14.91
C ILE A 23 -1.13 -103.79 -15.37
N GLN A 24 -0.55 -103.78 -16.57
CA GLN A 24 0.01 -102.67 -17.34
C GLN A 24 -1.04 -101.78 -18.06
N SER A 25 -0.71 -100.48 -18.19
CA SER A 25 -0.57 -99.70 -19.45
C SER A 25 -1.75 -99.53 -20.44
N VAL A 26 -1.65 -98.44 -21.24
CA VAL A 26 -2.44 -98.02 -22.42
C VAL A 26 -3.60 -97.06 -22.07
N TYR A 27 -3.54 -95.74 -22.31
CA TYR A 27 -3.36 -95.08 -23.61
C TYR A 27 -2.58 -93.75 -23.52
N SER A 28 -1.60 -93.63 -24.41
CA SER A 28 -1.02 -92.40 -24.93
C SER A 28 -1.66 -92.10 -26.29
N LEU A 29 -2.10 -90.85 -26.54
CA LEU A 29 -1.72 -90.01 -27.68
C LEU A 29 -2.65 -88.79 -27.78
N GLY A 30 -2.06 -87.60 -27.74
CA GLY A 30 -2.75 -86.33 -27.95
C GLY A 30 -1.76 -85.18 -27.97
N THR A 31 -0.77 -85.23 -28.86
CA THR A 31 0.10 -84.10 -29.23
C THR A 31 -0.75 -82.89 -29.61
N GLN A 32 -0.83 -81.92 -28.71
CA GLN A 32 -1.21 -80.55 -29.01
C GLN A 32 -0.13 -79.68 -28.37
N TYR A 33 0.67 -79.05 -29.23
CA TYR A 33 1.56 -77.91 -28.98
C TYR A 33 1.85 -77.62 -27.50
N GLU A 34 3.01 -78.05 -26.99
CA GLU A 34 3.60 -77.39 -25.82
C GLU A 34 3.83 -75.93 -26.21
N GLU A 35 2.84 -75.07 -25.93
CA GLU A 35 3.10 -73.67 -25.64
C GLU A 35 4.22 -73.70 -24.59
N ALA A 36 5.42 -73.28 -24.98
CA ALA A 36 6.52 -73.08 -24.06
C ALA A 36 5.96 -72.39 -22.82
N ASN A 37 6.10 -73.03 -21.66
CA ASN A 37 5.50 -72.55 -20.44
C ASN A 37 6.07 -71.15 -20.24
N PRO A 38 5.26 -70.07 -20.17
CA PRO A 38 5.76 -68.69 -20.22
C PRO A 38 6.65 -68.30 -19.02
N LEU A 39 6.91 -69.25 -18.13
CA LEU A 39 7.80 -69.21 -16.97
C LEU A 39 9.20 -69.77 -17.26
N ASP A 40 9.39 -70.56 -18.32
CA ASP A 40 10.68 -71.21 -18.66
C ASP A 40 11.73 -70.23 -19.22
N ASP A 41 11.30 -69.04 -19.66
CA ASP A 41 12.16 -67.95 -20.15
C ASP A 41 12.61 -66.97 -19.05
N LEU A 42 12.10 -67.12 -17.81
CA LEU A 42 12.41 -66.22 -16.69
C LEU A 42 13.46 -66.84 -15.75
N THR A 43 14.44 -66.02 -15.34
CA THR A 43 15.38 -66.42 -14.28
C THR A 43 14.69 -66.47 -12.92
N ASP A 44 15.07 -67.40 -12.03
CA ASP A 44 14.56 -67.53 -10.65
C ASP A 44 14.29 -66.19 -9.91
N PRO A 45 15.17 -65.16 -9.94
CA PRO A 45 14.88 -63.85 -9.37
C PRO A 45 13.68 -63.13 -10.00
N GLN A 46 13.48 -63.25 -11.33
CA GLN A 46 12.35 -62.65 -12.04
C GLN A 46 11.04 -63.38 -11.71
N VAL A 47 11.09 -64.69 -11.47
CA VAL A 47 9.94 -65.47 -11.01
C VAL A 47 9.52 -65.04 -9.60
N ILE A 48 10.48 -64.80 -8.70
CA ILE A 48 10.19 -64.30 -7.34
C ILE A 48 9.60 -62.89 -7.39
N GLU A 49 10.12 -62.00 -8.24
CA GLU A 49 9.57 -60.67 -8.44
C GLU A 49 8.12 -60.73 -8.95
N PHE A 50 7.84 -61.59 -9.93
CA PHE A 50 6.49 -61.81 -10.47
C PHE A 50 5.52 -62.39 -9.43
N ILE A 51 5.96 -63.35 -8.60
CA ILE A 51 5.13 -63.90 -7.51
C ILE A 51 4.81 -62.81 -6.49
N ASN A 52 5.77 -61.97 -6.14
CA ASN A 52 5.55 -60.84 -5.22
C ASN A 52 4.60 -59.81 -5.82
N GLU A 53 4.75 -59.48 -7.11
CA GLU A 53 3.84 -58.59 -7.83
C GLU A 53 2.40 -59.14 -7.85
N MET A 54 2.25 -60.44 -8.15
CA MET A 54 0.96 -61.12 -8.17
C MET A 54 0.32 -61.20 -6.76
N ASP A 55 1.12 -61.42 -5.71
CA ASP A 55 0.62 -61.39 -4.33
C ASP A 55 0.17 -59.97 -3.92
N MET A 56 0.91 -58.94 -4.35
CA MET A 56 0.52 -57.54 -4.14
C MET A 56 -0.77 -57.20 -4.90
N GLU A 57 -0.92 -57.65 -6.14
CA GLU A 57 -2.16 -57.48 -6.91
C GLU A 57 -3.34 -58.22 -6.25
N CYS A 58 -3.12 -59.44 -5.76
CA CYS A 58 -4.11 -60.19 -5.00
C CYS A 58 -4.54 -59.45 -3.72
N LYS A 59 -3.59 -58.81 -3.02
CA LYS A 59 -3.88 -57.98 -1.83
C LYS A 59 -4.69 -56.74 -2.22
N HIS A 60 -4.34 -56.06 -3.30
CA HIS A 60 -5.08 -54.89 -3.80
C HIS A 60 -6.52 -55.26 -4.19
N LEU A 61 -6.71 -56.34 -4.94
CA LEU A 61 -8.04 -56.81 -5.34
C LEU A 61 -8.89 -57.22 -4.14
N LYS A 62 -8.29 -57.86 -3.13
CA LYS A 62 -9.00 -58.18 -1.87
C LYS A 62 -9.44 -56.91 -1.14
N LEU A 63 -8.59 -55.89 -1.10
CA LEU A 63 -8.90 -54.61 -0.47
C LEU A 63 -10.02 -53.88 -1.24
N GLU A 64 -9.91 -53.78 -2.56
CA GLU A 64 -10.92 -53.19 -3.45
C GLU A 64 -12.28 -53.87 -3.26
N ASN A 65 -12.31 -55.21 -3.28
CA ASN A 65 -13.51 -55.99 -3.03
C ASN A 65 -14.09 -55.71 -1.64
N THR A 66 -13.25 -55.62 -0.60
CA THR A 66 -13.70 -55.32 0.76
C THR A 66 -14.34 -53.94 0.85
N MET A 67 -13.73 -52.93 0.22
CA MET A 67 -14.29 -51.57 0.18
C MET A 67 -15.64 -51.54 -0.55
N PHE A 68 -15.75 -52.24 -1.67
CA PHE A 68 -16.98 -52.28 -2.45
C PHE A 68 -18.10 -53.06 -1.74
N ILE A 69 -17.77 -54.18 -1.11
CA ILE A 69 -18.70 -54.93 -0.27
C ILE A 69 -19.19 -54.05 0.89
N HIS A 70 -18.29 -53.33 1.57
CA HIS A 70 -18.67 -52.41 2.65
C HIS A 70 -19.58 -51.28 2.14
N PHE A 71 -19.27 -50.70 0.98
CA PHE A 71 -20.09 -49.67 0.34
C PHE A 71 -21.49 -50.19 0.00
N LEU A 72 -21.59 -51.37 -0.62
CA LEU A 72 -22.85 -51.98 -1.03
C LEU A 72 -23.69 -52.36 0.19
N ASN A 73 -23.11 -53.03 1.19
CA ASN A 73 -23.81 -53.39 2.42
C ASN A 73 -24.49 -52.19 3.11
N LYS A 74 -23.91 -51.00 2.99
CA LYS A 74 -24.40 -49.79 3.66
C LYS A 74 -25.36 -48.95 2.80
N ASN A 75 -25.19 -48.93 1.47
CA ASN A 75 -26.00 -48.12 0.57
C ASN A 75 -27.12 -48.91 -0.12
N ASP A 76 -26.93 -50.20 -0.40
CA ASP A 76 -27.94 -51.12 -0.95
C ASP A 76 -27.72 -52.56 -0.44
N PRO A 77 -28.25 -52.91 0.74
CA PRO A 77 -28.12 -54.25 1.28
C PRO A 77 -28.84 -55.33 0.44
N GLY A 78 -29.81 -54.93 -0.41
CA GLY A 78 -30.51 -55.85 -1.33
C GLY A 78 -29.64 -56.31 -2.50
N ALA A 79 -28.69 -55.48 -2.94
CA ALA A 79 -27.72 -55.86 -3.98
C ALA A 79 -26.73 -56.96 -3.53
N MET A 80 -26.58 -57.16 -2.22
CA MET A 80 -25.73 -58.20 -1.64
C MET A 80 -26.49 -59.54 -1.48
N GLU A 81 -27.82 -59.53 -1.64
CA GLU A 81 -28.66 -60.72 -1.49
C GLU A 81 -28.47 -61.70 -2.66
N GLY A 82 -28.05 -62.93 -2.34
CA GLY A 82 -27.70 -63.94 -3.35
C GLY A 82 -26.27 -63.85 -3.89
N PHE A 83 -25.50 -62.81 -3.53
CA PHE A 83 -24.09 -62.70 -3.89
C PHE A 83 -23.26 -63.86 -3.31
N ASP A 84 -23.56 -64.30 -2.08
CA ASP A 84 -22.90 -65.44 -1.45
C ASP A 84 -23.13 -66.76 -2.21
N ALA A 85 -24.35 -66.96 -2.73
CA ALA A 85 -24.67 -68.13 -3.55
C ALA A 85 -23.93 -68.09 -4.90
N LEU A 86 -23.82 -66.91 -5.51
CA LEU A 86 -23.08 -66.68 -6.76
C LEU A 86 -21.56 -66.82 -6.56
N TYR A 87 -21.01 -66.27 -5.48
CA TYR A 87 -19.60 -66.36 -5.11
C TYR A 87 -19.18 -67.83 -4.89
N ASN A 88 -19.99 -68.58 -4.15
CA ASN A 88 -19.77 -70.02 -3.94
C ASN A 88 -19.91 -70.86 -5.23
N TYR A 89 -20.75 -70.43 -6.17
CA TYR A 89 -20.86 -71.05 -7.50
C TYR A 89 -19.61 -70.78 -8.37
N ILE A 90 -19.11 -69.55 -8.37
CA ILE A 90 -17.92 -69.14 -9.15
C ILE A 90 -16.64 -69.78 -8.59
N LYS A 91 -16.53 -69.95 -7.28
CA LYS A 91 -15.36 -70.59 -6.63
C LYS A 91 -15.20 -72.08 -6.96
N LYS A 92 -16.23 -72.74 -7.49
CA LYS A 92 -16.14 -74.14 -7.95
C LYS A 92 -15.34 -74.23 -9.25
N PRO A 93 -14.43 -75.22 -9.40
CA PRO A 93 -13.69 -75.44 -10.64
C PRO A 93 -14.66 -75.69 -11.79
N ALA A 94 -14.31 -75.26 -13.00
CA ALA A 94 -15.22 -75.23 -14.15
C ALA A 94 -15.89 -76.59 -14.45
N GLY A 95 -15.21 -77.71 -14.18
CA GLY A 95 -15.76 -79.07 -14.32
C GLY A 95 -16.77 -79.51 -13.26
N ALA A 96 -16.91 -78.78 -12.14
CA ALA A 96 -17.82 -79.08 -11.04
C ALA A 96 -19.05 -78.15 -11.00
N ARG A 97 -19.23 -77.28 -12.00
CA ARG A 97 -20.38 -76.37 -12.13
C ARG A 97 -21.53 -77.10 -12.82
N THR A 98 -22.42 -77.72 -12.04
CA THR A 98 -23.61 -78.39 -12.56
C THR A 98 -24.84 -77.48 -12.47
N GLY A 99 -25.44 -77.15 -13.62
CA GLY A 99 -26.68 -76.36 -13.72
C GLY A 99 -26.46 -74.85 -13.91
N PRO A 100 -27.52 -74.10 -14.31
CA PRO A 100 -27.45 -72.66 -14.49
C PRO A 100 -27.17 -71.94 -13.15
N PRO A 101 -26.52 -70.76 -13.18
CA PRO A 101 -26.22 -70.00 -11.97
C PRO A 101 -27.51 -69.64 -11.21
N PRO A 102 -27.45 -69.53 -9.86
CA PRO A 102 -28.60 -69.09 -9.09
C PRO A 102 -29.01 -67.68 -9.52
N ILE A 103 -30.24 -67.54 -10.03
CA ILE A 103 -30.80 -66.25 -10.47
C ILE A 103 -31.31 -65.53 -9.22
N SER A 104 -30.62 -64.47 -8.79
CA SER A 104 -31.19 -63.51 -7.82
C SER A 104 -32.10 -62.54 -8.58
N GLN A 105 -33.40 -62.56 -8.28
CA GLN A 105 -34.39 -61.63 -8.85
C GLN A 105 -34.34 -60.30 -8.10
N THR A 106 -33.31 -59.48 -8.31
CA THR A 106 -33.28 -58.10 -7.81
C THR A 106 -33.36 -57.14 -8.99
N GLN A 107 -34.59 -56.80 -9.37
CA GLN A 107 -34.85 -55.62 -10.21
C GLN A 107 -34.86 -54.38 -9.31
N SER A 108 -33.69 -53.85 -8.95
CA SER A 108 -33.61 -52.51 -8.34
C SER A 108 -33.03 -51.53 -9.35
N ALA A 109 -33.87 -50.59 -9.80
CA ALA A 109 -33.41 -49.44 -10.56
C ALA A 109 -32.62 -48.53 -9.61
N PHE A 110 -31.37 -48.24 -9.99
CA PHE A 110 -30.45 -47.42 -9.20
C PHE A 110 -30.81 -45.94 -9.36
N GLU A 111 -31.37 -45.31 -8.32
CA GLU A 111 -31.56 -43.86 -8.25
C GLU A 111 -30.74 -43.30 -7.08
N ILE A 112 -29.56 -42.74 -7.38
CA ILE A 112 -28.77 -42.01 -6.38
C ILE A 112 -29.46 -40.67 -6.11
N GLN A 113 -30.12 -40.54 -4.96
CA GLN A 113 -30.50 -39.23 -4.44
C GLN A 113 -29.29 -38.56 -3.79
N ILE A 114 -28.60 -37.71 -4.55
CA ILE A 114 -27.61 -36.78 -4.04
C ILE A 114 -28.36 -35.55 -3.52
N ALA A 115 -28.38 -35.36 -2.21
CA ALA A 115 -28.91 -34.16 -1.58
C ALA A 115 -27.90 -33.01 -1.70
N SER A 116 -27.81 -32.37 -2.85
CA SER A 116 -27.34 -30.98 -2.99
C SER A 116 -27.68 -30.41 -4.36
N THR A 117 -27.84 -29.10 -4.36
CA THR A 117 -28.41 -28.21 -5.37
C THR A 117 -27.92 -28.44 -6.82
N ALA A 118 -28.87 -28.46 -7.76
CA ALA A 118 -28.75 -28.49 -9.25
C ALA A 118 -28.67 -29.87 -9.94
N ARG A 119 -29.74 -30.20 -10.69
CA ARG A 119 -30.05 -31.54 -11.22
C ARG A 119 -29.49 -31.80 -12.64
N ARG A 120 -28.71 -32.88 -12.80
CA ARG A 120 -28.78 -33.81 -13.95
C ARG A 120 -28.93 -35.22 -13.37
N SER A 121 -30.07 -35.88 -13.62
CA SER A 121 -30.22 -37.29 -13.28
C SER A 121 -29.56 -38.15 -14.37
N VAL A 122 -28.74 -39.11 -13.95
CA VAL A 122 -28.15 -40.10 -14.86
C VAL A 122 -28.82 -41.43 -14.53
N LYS A 123 -29.68 -41.91 -15.43
CA LYS A 123 -30.26 -43.25 -15.35
C LYS A 123 -29.19 -44.26 -15.73
N PHE A 124 -28.94 -45.23 -14.84
CA PHE A 124 -28.15 -46.42 -15.16
C PHE A 124 -29.08 -47.51 -15.69
N ASP A 125 -29.22 -47.58 -17.01
CA ASP A 125 -29.75 -48.80 -17.65
C ASP A 125 -28.57 -49.74 -17.90
N SER A 126 -28.42 -50.78 -17.07
CA SER A 126 -27.48 -51.87 -17.37
C SER A 126 -28.08 -53.23 -17.05
N VAL A 127 -28.90 -53.72 -17.96
CA VAL A 127 -29.19 -55.15 -18.08
C VAL A 127 -27.92 -55.78 -18.67
N THR A 128 -27.10 -56.43 -17.84
CA THR A 128 -25.96 -57.22 -18.31
C THR A 128 -26.23 -58.68 -18.07
N SER A 129 -26.08 -59.49 -19.12
CA SER A 129 -26.36 -60.92 -19.06
C SER A 129 -25.35 -61.60 -18.14
N LEU A 130 -25.81 -62.51 -17.28
CA LEU A 130 -24.99 -63.25 -16.30
C LEU A 130 -23.83 -64.02 -16.95
N SER A 131 -23.96 -64.42 -18.22
CA SER A 131 -22.88 -65.03 -19.01
C SER A 131 -21.70 -64.08 -19.24
N SER A 132 -21.96 -62.79 -19.43
CA SER A 132 -20.93 -61.76 -19.63
C SER A 132 -20.17 -61.47 -18.34
N ILE A 133 -20.79 -61.68 -17.16
CA ILE A 133 -20.13 -61.55 -15.85
C ILE A 133 -19.18 -62.72 -15.61
N ALA A 134 -19.55 -63.95 -16.02
CA ALA A 134 -18.70 -65.13 -15.91
C ALA A 134 -17.44 -65.08 -16.80
N GLU A 135 -17.50 -64.34 -17.92
CA GLU A 135 -16.37 -64.05 -18.82
C GLU A 135 -15.59 -62.77 -18.44
N GLY A 136 -15.85 -62.17 -17.28
CA GLY A 136 -15.16 -60.95 -16.82
C GLY A 136 -15.55 -59.66 -17.57
N ARG A 137 -16.59 -59.71 -18.40
CA ARG A 137 -17.15 -58.59 -19.19
C ARG A 137 -18.47 -58.09 -18.61
N GLY A 138 -18.51 -57.85 -17.30
CA GLY A 138 -19.62 -57.15 -16.64
C GLY A 138 -19.62 -55.64 -16.94
N PRO A 139 -20.70 -54.90 -16.56
CA PRO A 139 -20.76 -53.46 -16.71
C PRO A 139 -19.63 -52.85 -15.88
N LYS A 140 -18.63 -52.31 -16.56
CA LYS A 140 -17.46 -51.75 -15.92
C LYS A 140 -17.88 -50.46 -15.23
N VAL A 141 -17.94 -50.49 -13.90
CA VAL A 141 -17.99 -49.25 -13.09
C VAL A 141 -16.85 -48.38 -13.57
N ASN A 142 -17.16 -47.16 -14.04
CA ASN A 142 -16.17 -46.26 -14.60
C ASN A 142 -15.09 -45.97 -13.54
N LEU A 143 -13.84 -45.77 -13.93
CA LEU A 143 -12.75 -45.42 -13.02
C LEU A 143 -13.10 -44.21 -12.16
N SER A 144 -13.82 -43.24 -12.72
CA SER A 144 -14.37 -42.09 -11.97
C SER A 144 -15.31 -42.53 -10.85
N GLN A 145 -16.24 -43.44 -11.14
CA GLN A 145 -17.23 -43.91 -10.16
C GLN A 145 -16.60 -44.83 -9.11
N LYS A 146 -15.62 -45.65 -9.50
CA LYS A 146 -14.80 -46.41 -8.54
C LYS A 146 -14.04 -45.47 -7.60
N SER A 147 -13.43 -44.41 -8.14
CA SER A 147 -12.76 -43.39 -7.34
C SER A 147 -13.72 -42.70 -6.38
N ASP A 148 -14.91 -42.29 -6.84
CA ASP A 148 -15.92 -41.65 -6.00
C ASP A 148 -16.40 -42.58 -4.87
N MET A 149 -16.58 -43.88 -5.19
CA MET A 149 -16.99 -44.90 -4.23
C MET A 149 -15.91 -45.15 -3.17
N VAL A 150 -14.64 -45.23 -3.58
CA VAL A 150 -13.49 -45.36 -2.67
C VAL A 150 -13.36 -44.12 -1.80
N LEU A 151 -13.46 -42.91 -2.36
CA LEU A 151 -13.42 -41.66 -1.60
C LEU A 151 -14.51 -41.62 -0.53
N LYS A 152 -15.75 -41.97 -0.89
CA LYS A 152 -16.86 -42.02 0.07
C LYS A 152 -16.63 -43.07 1.18
N VAL A 153 -16.12 -44.25 0.85
CA VAL A 153 -15.78 -45.26 1.88
C VAL A 153 -14.65 -44.76 2.79
N ILE A 154 -13.64 -44.08 2.24
CA ILE A 154 -12.56 -43.48 3.03
C ILE A 154 -13.12 -42.41 3.97
N GLU A 155 -13.94 -41.48 3.48
CA GLU A 155 -14.57 -40.45 4.31
C GLU A 155 -15.43 -41.06 5.43
N GLU A 156 -16.23 -42.09 5.11
CA GLU A 156 -17.08 -42.75 6.09
C GLU A 156 -16.28 -43.54 7.14
N THR A 157 -15.21 -44.22 6.72
CA THR A 157 -14.34 -44.97 7.65
C THR A 157 -13.55 -44.02 8.54
N GLN A 158 -13.08 -42.89 7.99
CA GLN A 158 -12.46 -41.81 8.76
C GLN A 158 -13.41 -41.21 9.79
N ALA A 159 -14.65 -40.86 9.38
CA ALA A 159 -15.66 -40.33 10.30
C ALA A 159 -16.05 -41.34 11.40
N SER A 160 -16.15 -42.63 11.05
CA SER A 160 -16.40 -43.71 12.01
C SER A 160 -15.25 -43.84 13.03
N LEU A 161 -14.01 -43.80 12.55
CA LEU A 161 -12.82 -43.85 13.39
C LEU A 161 -12.77 -42.66 14.35
N GLU A 162 -13.04 -41.44 13.87
CA GLU A 162 -13.06 -40.24 14.70
C GLU A 162 -14.14 -40.31 15.78
N SER A 163 -15.34 -40.80 15.43
CA SER A 163 -16.42 -41.05 16.40
C SER A 163 -16.01 -42.08 17.46
N PHE A 164 -15.35 -43.17 17.05
CA PHE A 164 -14.85 -44.19 17.96
C PHE A 164 -13.75 -43.64 18.89
N LEU A 165 -12.78 -42.90 18.36
CA LEU A 165 -11.73 -42.26 19.15
C LEU A 165 -12.31 -41.28 20.17
N ASN A 166 -13.28 -40.46 19.76
CA ASN A 166 -13.97 -39.54 20.67
C ASN A 166 -14.70 -40.28 21.81
N LYS A 167 -15.38 -41.40 21.51
CA LYS A 167 -16.01 -42.25 22.54
C LYS A 167 -14.97 -42.87 23.48
N ALA A 168 -13.88 -43.40 22.94
CA ALA A 168 -12.80 -44.00 23.72
C ALA A 168 -12.11 -42.97 24.62
N HIS A 169 -11.85 -41.77 24.12
CA HIS A 169 -11.28 -40.68 24.92
C HIS A 169 -12.20 -40.25 26.06
N ARG A 170 -13.51 -40.10 25.80
CA ARG A 170 -14.49 -39.80 26.86
C ARG A 170 -14.54 -40.91 27.89
N ALA A 171 -14.59 -42.17 27.47
CA ALA A 171 -14.60 -43.32 28.38
C ALA A 171 -13.33 -43.36 29.25
N LYS A 172 -12.15 -43.15 28.67
CA LYS A 172 -10.88 -43.06 29.41
C LYS A 172 -10.89 -41.92 30.43
N GLN A 173 -11.39 -40.74 30.04
CA GLN A 173 -11.48 -39.59 30.94
C GLN A 173 -12.45 -39.84 32.09
N ASN A 174 -13.61 -40.46 31.83
CA ASN A 174 -14.57 -40.84 32.87
C ASN A 174 -13.98 -41.86 33.83
N LEU A 175 -13.39 -42.94 33.33
CA LEU A 175 -12.75 -43.95 34.18
C LEU A 175 -11.63 -43.36 35.05
N LYS A 176 -10.87 -42.41 34.51
CA LYS A 176 -9.86 -41.70 35.29
C LYS A 176 -10.48 -40.84 36.40
N ALA A 177 -11.56 -40.13 36.10
CA ALA A 177 -12.29 -39.34 37.08
C ALA A 177 -12.90 -40.23 38.17
N ASP A 178 -13.46 -41.40 37.81
CA ASP A 178 -13.99 -42.38 38.75
C ASP A 178 -12.89 -42.93 39.66
N LEU A 179 -11.70 -43.21 39.11
CA LEU A 179 -10.55 -43.68 39.89
C LEU A 179 -10.07 -42.62 40.90
N GLU A 180 -10.00 -41.36 40.48
CA GLU A 180 -9.68 -40.23 41.38
C GLU A 180 -10.75 -40.06 42.47
N GLU A 181 -12.03 -40.21 42.12
CA GLU A 181 -13.14 -40.13 43.06
C GLU A 181 -13.13 -41.27 44.09
N PHE A 182 -12.86 -42.50 43.65
CA PHE A 182 -12.69 -43.64 44.54
C PHE A 182 -11.52 -43.48 45.50
N ASN A 183 -10.39 -42.93 45.03
CA ASN A 183 -9.23 -42.67 45.88
C ASN A 183 -9.56 -41.63 46.97
N ILE A 184 -10.21 -40.53 46.60
CA ILE A 184 -10.66 -39.52 47.57
C ILE A 184 -11.61 -40.14 48.59
N ARG A 185 -12.58 -40.94 48.12
CA ARG A 185 -13.56 -41.59 49.00
C ARG A 185 -12.90 -42.60 49.95
N GLU A 186 -11.93 -43.36 49.47
CA GLU A 186 -11.15 -44.29 50.29
C GLU A 186 -10.40 -43.53 51.39
N MET A 187 -9.74 -42.43 51.05
CA MET A 187 -9.04 -41.58 52.01
C MET A 187 -10.01 -41.01 53.06
N ASP A 188 -11.17 -40.49 52.64
CA ASP A 188 -12.21 -39.97 53.53
C ASP A 188 -12.75 -41.08 54.47
N PHE A 189 -12.91 -42.31 53.98
CA PHE A 189 -13.34 -43.44 54.81
C PHE A 189 -12.29 -43.86 55.82
N ILE A 190 -11.01 -43.88 55.45
CA ILE A 190 -9.92 -44.20 56.37
C ILE A 190 -9.87 -43.14 57.48
N GLU A 191 -9.92 -41.85 57.11
CA GLU A 191 -9.93 -40.74 58.07
C GLU A 191 -11.17 -40.83 58.99
N ALA A 192 -12.36 -41.03 58.44
CA ALA A 192 -13.58 -41.17 59.23
C ALA A 192 -13.52 -42.36 60.21
N ARG A 193 -12.94 -43.49 59.77
CA ARG A 193 -12.73 -44.68 60.60
C ARG A 193 -11.75 -44.39 61.74
N GLU A 194 -10.60 -43.78 61.44
CA GLU A 194 -9.59 -43.45 62.45
C GLU A 194 -10.14 -42.46 63.49
N ILE A 195 -10.87 -41.44 63.04
CA ILE A 195 -11.55 -40.48 63.92
C ILE A 195 -12.59 -41.18 64.79
N PHE A 196 -13.37 -42.11 64.23
CA PHE A 196 -14.36 -42.89 64.98
C PHE A 196 -13.70 -43.78 66.03
N GLU A 197 -12.68 -44.54 65.63
CA GLU A 197 -11.95 -45.44 66.53
C GLU A 197 -11.30 -44.66 67.68
N HIS A 198 -10.65 -43.53 67.37
CA HIS A 198 -10.07 -42.67 68.38
C HIS A 198 -11.12 -42.10 69.34
N ASN A 199 -12.15 -41.43 68.83
CA ASN A 199 -13.08 -40.67 69.67
C ASN A 199 -14.12 -41.55 70.39
N ILE A 200 -14.58 -42.63 69.77
CA ILE A 200 -15.64 -43.49 70.32
C ILE A 200 -15.07 -44.75 70.94
N VAL A 201 -14.19 -45.47 70.24
CA VAL A 201 -13.73 -46.79 70.70
C VAL A 201 -12.66 -46.67 71.78
N LEU A 202 -11.69 -45.76 71.62
CA LEU A 202 -10.61 -45.56 72.58
C LEU A 202 -10.98 -44.59 73.71
N HIS A 203 -11.50 -43.39 73.37
CA HIS A 203 -11.80 -42.33 74.35
C HIS A 203 -13.29 -42.23 74.74
N GLY A 204 -14.17 -42.94 74.03
CA GLY A 204 -15.61 -42.90 74.27
C GLY A 204 -16.07 -43.86 75.36
N VAL A 205 -15.37 -44.98 75.56
CA VAL A 205 -15.71 -46.01 76.54
C VAL A 205 -15.61 -45.47 77.97
N ASP A 206 -16.63 -45.73 78.77
CA ASP A 206 -16.63 -45.37 80.19
C ASP A 206 -15.71 -46.35 80.96
N PRO A 207 -14.66 -45.87 81.67
CA PRO A 207 -13.70 -46.73 82.35
C PRO A 207 -14.31 -47.69 83.38
N LEU A 208 -15.46 -47.34 83.97
CA LEU A 208 -16.11 -48.15 84.99
C LEU A 208 -17.02 -49.23 84.40
N THR A 209 -17.75 -48.92 83.33
CA THR A 209 -18.74 -49.83 82.72
C THR A 209 -18.23 -50.57 81.49
N GLN A 210 -17.06 -50.17 80.94
CA GLN A 210 -16.47 -50.65 79.69
C GLN A 210 -17.45 -50.66 78.50
N ARG A 211 -18.53 -49.87 78.59
CA ARG A 211 -19.52 -49.69 77.54
C ARG A 211 -19.42 -48.27 77.00
N ILE A 212 -19.80 -48.11 75.74
CA ILE A 212 -19.88 -46.79 75.11
C ILE A 212 -21.21 -46.14 75.53
N PRO A 213 -21.19 -44.98 76.22
CA PRO A 213 -22.42 -44.25 76.55
C PRO A 213 -23.13 -43.79 75.27
N ALA A 214 -24.44 -43.99 75.20
CA ALA A 214 -25.25 -43.63 74.04
C ALA A 214 -25.15 -42.13 73.69
N GLU A 215 -25.04 -41.26 74.70
CA GLU A 215 -24.92 -39.81 74.52
C GLU A 215 -23.64 -39.41 73.78
N LYS A 216 -22.50 -40.06 74.07
CA LYS A 216 -21.24 -39.78 73.35
C LYS A 216 -21.32 -40.20 71.88
N PHE A 217 -21.96 -41.33 71.60
CA PHE A 217 -22.20 -41.78 70.23
C PHE A 217 -23.14 -40.83 69.49
N LEU A 218 -24.24 -40.41 70.13
CA LEU A 218 -25.19 -39.47 69.55
C LEU A 218 -24.53 -38.12 69.21
N ARG A 219 -23.73 -37.59 70.14
CA ARG A 219 -23.00 -36.34 69.93
C ARG A 219 -22.01 -36.42 68.77
N TYR A 220 -21.28 -37.52 68.65
CA TYR A 220 -20.40 -37.75 67.51
C TYR A 220 -21.18 -37.83 66.20
N MET A 221 -22.30 -38.54 66.16
CA MET A 221 -23.14 -38.62 64.97
C MET A 221 -23.70 -37.25 64.55
N GLU A 222 -24.10 -36.42 65.51
CA GLU A 222 -24.53 -35.03 65.24
C GLU A 222 -23.39 -34.17 64.68
N GLU A 223 -22.18 -34.29 65.22
CA GLU A 223 -21.00 -33.57 64.74
C GLU A 223 -20.56 -34.05 63.36
N TRP A 224 -20.61 -35.36 63.11
CA TRP A 224 -20.37 -35.96 61.80
C TRP A 224 -21.39 -35.47 60.76
N LEU A 225 -22.68 -35.42 61.10
CA LEU A 225 -23.72 -34.88 60.22
C LEU A 225 -23.51 -33.38 59.92
N LYS A 226 -23.13 -32.57 60.92
CA LYS A 226 -22.79 -31.16 60.72
C LYS A 226 -21.58 -31.00 59.80
N SER A 227 -20.53 -31.79 60.02
CA SER A 227 -19.32 -31.78 59.16
C SER A 227 -19.64 -32.18 57.72
N ALA A 228 -20.44 -33.25 57.53
CA ALA A 228 -20.91 -33.68 56.22
C ALA A 228 -21.70 -32.56 55.51
N GLN A 229 -22.59 -31.86 56.22
CA GLN A 229 -23.33 -30.73 55.67
C GLN A 229 -22.42 -29.58 55.21
N LEU A 230 -21.40 -29.22 56.01
CA LEU A 230 -20.41 -28.20 55.63
C LEU A 230 -19.61 -28.62 54.39
N ASN A 231 -19.22 -29.90 54.31
CA ASN A 231 -18.51 -30.43 53.16
C ASN A 231 -19.37 -30.39 51.88
N ILE A 232 -20.67 -30.69 51.98
CA ILE A 232 -21.62 -30.55 50.87
C ILE A 232 -21.68 -29.10 50.38
N GLU A 233 -21.78 -28.12 51.28
CA GLU A 233 -21.79 -26.71 50.89
C GLU A 233 -20.48 -26.27 50.22
N LYS A 234 -19.33 -26.71 50.76
CA LYS A 234 -18.01 -26.45 50.19
C LYS A 234 -17.88 -27.04 48.78
N LEU A 235 -18.31 -28.28 48.58
CA LEU A 235 -18.31 -28.94 47.26
C LEU A 235 -19.26 -28.24 46.28
N ARG A 236 -20.43 -27.78 46.73
CA ARG A 236 -21.37 -27.02 45.92
C ARG A 236 -20.79 -25.69 45.44
N LEU A 237 -20.12 -24.94 46.32
CA LEU A 237 -19.43 -23.70 45.97
C LEU A 237 -18.32 -23.97 44.95
N ARG A 238 -17.46 -24.97 45.21
CA ARG A 238 -16.38 -25.36 44.30
C ARG A 238 -16.90 -25.78 42.92
N THR A 239 -18.00 -26.54 42.88
CA THR A 239 -18.67 -26.94 41.63
C THR A 239 -19.16 -25.72 40.84
N THR A 240 -19.72 -24.72 41.53
CA THR A 240 -20.20 -23.48 40.89
C THR A 240 -19.03 -22.68 40.31
N THR A 241 -17.93 -22.53 41.05
CA THR A 241 -16.71 -21.87 40.57
C THR A 241 -16.12 -22.58 39.36
N LEU A 242 -16.03 -23.92 39.39
CA LEU A 242 -15.47 -24.70 38.30
C LEU A 242 -16.33 -24.62 37.03
N LYS A 243 -17.67 -24.59 37.17
CA LYS A 243 -18.60 -24.33 36.05
C LYS A 243 -18.37 -22.97 35.41
N ILE A 244 -18.11 -21.93 36.20
CA ILE A 244 -17.82 -20.58 35.67
C ILE A 244 -16.47 -20.59 34.91
N GLN A 245 -15.44 -21.22 35.47
CA GLN A 245 -14.14 -21.36 34.81
C GLN A 245 -14.25 -22.14 33.50
N TYR A 246 -14.97 -23.25 33.50
CA TYR A 246 -15.24 -24.04 32.29
C TYR A 246 -15.90 -23.18 31.20
N LYS A 247 -16.97 -22.44 31.54
CA LYS A 247 -17.65 -21.55 30.59
C LYS A 247 -16.69 -20.49 30.01
N LYS A 248 -15.83 -19.91 30.84
CA LYS A 248 -14.84 -18.91 30.40
C LYS A 248 -13.82 -19.51 29.44
N VAL A 249 -13.27 -20.68 29.77
CA VAL A 249 -12.30 -21.38 28.91
C VAL A 249 -12.95 -21.84 27.60
N ALA A 250 -14.16 -22.39 27.66
CA ALA A 250 -14.92 -22.77 26.47
C ALA A 250 -15.19 -21.56 25.55
N ALA A 251 -15.57 -20.40 26.11
CA ALA A 251 -15.76 -19.18 25.33
C ALA A 251 -14.45 -18.71 24.66
N ILE A 252 -13.31 -18.77 25.36
CA ILE A 252 -11.99 -18.46 24.79
C ILE A 252 -11.64 -19.45 23.68
N LEU A 253 -11.96 -20.73 23.84
CA LEU A 253 -11.71 -21.75 22.83
C LEU A 253 -12.53 -21.47 21.56
N ILE A 254 -13.82 -21.17 21.71
CA ILE A 254 -14.71 -20.80 20.58
C ILE A 254 -14.18 -19.56 19.89
N GLN A 255 -13.85 -18.50 20.64
CA GLN A 255 -13.27 -17.29 20.07
C GLN A 255 -11.97 -17.58 19.31
N ARG A 256 -11.08 -18.41 19.86
CA ARG A 256 -9.84 -18.82 19.17
C ARG A 256 -10.11 -19.66 17.94
N GLN A 257 -11.13 -20.50 17.95
CA GLN A 257 -11.54 -21.29 16.80
C GLN A 257 -12.09 -20.39 15.70
N GLU A 258 -12.96 -19.43 16.03
CA GLU A 258 -13.45 -18.42 15.08
C GLU A 258 -12.32 -17.55 14.51
N LEU A 259 -11.35 -17.15 15.35
CA LEU A 259 -10.15 -16.43 14.89
C LEU A 259 -9.21 -17.32 14.05
N GLY A 260 -9.12 -18.62 14.34
CA GLY A 260 -8.28 -19.56 13.60
C GLY A 260 -8.90 -20.03 12.29
N GLU A 261 -10.22 -20.15 12.22
CA GLU A 261 -10.98 -20.49 11.01
C GLU A 261 -11.03 -19.31 10.03
N ASN A 262 -10.93 -18.07 10.52
CA ASN A 262 -10.87 -16.87 9.69
C ASN A 262 -9.46 -16.50 9.20
N VAL A 263 -8.42 -17.25 9.58
CA VAL A 263 -7.04 -16.95 9.19
C VAL A 263 -6.46 -18.17 8.49
N HIS A 264 -6.61 -18.21 7.17
CA HIS A 264 -6.03 -19.26 6.35
C HIS A 264 -4.55 -18.94 6.10
N ALA A 265 -3.73 -19.99 5.92
CA ALA A 265 -2.36 -19.82 5.44
C ALA A 265 -2.28 -19.01 4.13
N VAL A 266 -3.31 -19.15 3.29
CA VAL A 266 -3.50 -18.40 2.04
C VAL A 266 -3.64 -16.89 2.29
N ASP A 267 -4.28 -16.47 3.38
CA ASP A 267 -4.43 -15.04 3.72
C ASP A 267 -3.08 -14.43 4.09
N PHE A 268 -2.22 -15.17 4.80
CA PHE A 268 -0.86 -14.73 5.10
C PHE A 268 -0.01 -14.62 3.84
N ASP A 269 -0.13 -15.59 2.92
CA ASP A 269 0.58 -15.54 1.65
C ASP A 269 0.07 -14.41 0.76
N GLN A 270 -1.24 -14.18 0.71
CA GLN A 270 -1.84 -13.02 0.04
C GLN A 270 -1.29 -11.71 0.60
N LEU A 271 -1.29 -11.56 1.93
CA LEU A 271 -0.78 -10.36 2.59
C LEU A 271 0.71 -10.14 2.31
N LYS A 272 1.49 -11.23 2.24
CA LYS A 272 2.90 -11.20 1.88
C LYS A 272 3.12 -10.79 0.42
N ILE A 273 2.30 -11.27 -0.50
CA ILE A 273 2.33 -10.89 -1.93
C ILE A 273 1.95 -9.42 -2.08
N GLU A 274 0.87 -8.98 -1.46
CA GLU A 274 0.42 -7.58 -1.51
C GLU A 274 1.49 -6.65 -0.93
N ASN A 275 2.07 -7.01 0.22
CA ASN A 275 3.11 -6.20 0.85
C ASN A 275 4.38 -6.13 -0.03
N LYS A 276 4.75 -7.23 -0.69
CA LYS A 276 5.83 -7.23 -1.70
C LYS A 276 5.48 -6.31 -2.88
N HIS A 277 4.27 -6.41 -3.43
CA HIS A 277 3.81 -5.56 -4.52
C HIS A 277 3.84 -4.07 -4.15
N TYR A 278 3.41 -3.71 -2.94
CA TYR A 278 3.46 -2.33 -2.46
C TYR A 278 4.89 -1.85 -2.23
N ARG A 279 5.80 -2.68 -1.72
CA ARG A 279 7.23 -2.33 -1.62
C ARG A 279 7.83 -2.04 -2.98
N ASP A 280 7.63 -2.92 -3.95
CA ASP A 280 8.14 -2.72 -5.32
C ASP A 280 7.60 -1.41 -5.93
N LYS A 281 6.32 -1.08 -5.68
CA LYS A 281 5.70 0.17 -6.14
C LYS A 281 6.27 1.40 -5.42
N ILE A 282 6.56 1.30 -4.12
CA ILE A 282 7.23 2.35 -3.36
C ILE A 282 8.64 2.59 -3.91
N ASP A 283 9.39 1.52 -4.18
CA ASP A 283 10.75 1.61 -4.71
C ASP A 283 10.77 2.26 -6.11
N GLN A 284 9.86 1.85 -7.00
CA GLN A 284 9.68 2.50 -8.29
C GLN A 284 9.37 4.00 -8.16
N LYS A 285 8.43 4.37 -7.27
CA LYS A 285 8.09 5.78 -7.04
C LYS A 285 9.26 6.56 -6.42
N SER A 286 10.05 5.92 -5.56
CA SER A 286 11.26 6.51 -4.97
C SER A 286 12.32 6.79 -6.04
N ILE A 287 12.55 5.86 -6.97
CA ILE A 287 13.46 6.04 -8.11
C ILE A 287 12.98 7.21 -8.99
N HIS A 288 11.69 7.24 -9.36
CA HIS A 288 11.14 8.35 -10.14
C HIS A 288 11.26 9.71 -9.43
N LEU A 289 11.04 9.72 -8.11
CA LEU A 289 11.19 10.94 -7.30
C LEU A 289 12.64 11.43 -7.29
N LEU A 290 13.60 10.53 -7.15
CA LEU A 290 15.03 10.86 -7.21
C LEU A 290 15.43 11.42 -8.57
N GLU A 291 14.94 10.82 -9.66
CA GLU A 291 15.20 11.30 -11.01
C GLU A 291 14.62 12.71 -11.24
N LEU A 292 13.36 12.93 -10.86
CA LEU A 292 12.72 14.25 -10.91
C LEU A 292 13.47 15.29 -10.07
N LYS A 293 13.92 14.92 -8.87
CA LYS A 293 14.70 15.80 -8.00
C LYS A 293 16.03 16.17 -8.65
N ARG A 294 16.71 15.21 -9.31
CA ARG A 294 17.95 15.47 -10.05
C ARG A 294 17.72 16.43 -11.22
N MET A 295 16.68 16.19 -12.03
CA MET A 295 16.32 17.07 -13.15
C MET A 295 15.96 18.48 -12.68
N ASN A 296 15.11 18.59 -11.66
CA ASN A 296 14.72 19.88 -11.08
C ASN A 296 15.91 20.62 -10.46
N GLY A 297 16.85 19.90 -9.84
CA GLY A 297 18.11 20.47 -9.36
C GLY A 297 18.97 21.02 -10.50
N GLY A 298 19.12 20.26 -11.60
CA GLY A 298 19.83 20.69 -12.80
C GLY A 298 19.21 21.91 -13.46
N HIS A 299 17.88 21.91 -13.67
CA HIS A 299 17.16 23.03 -14.25
C HIS A 299 17.25 24.29 -13.36
N ASN A 300 17.14 24.15 -12.04
CA ASN A 300 17.31 25.28 -11.12
C ASN A 300 18.74 25.86 -11.16
N LEU A 301 19.76 25.01 -11.32
CA LEU A 301 21.13 25.48 -11.47
C LEU A 301 21.30 26.32 -12.75
N VAL A 302 20.77 25.82 -13.88
CA VAL A 302 20.78 26.54 -15.17
C VAL A 302 20.02 27.86 -15.05
N LEU A 303 18.83 27.85 -14.46
CA LEU A 303 18.03 29.06 -14.22
C LEU A 303 18.76 30.07 -13.34
N SER A 304 19.42 29.61 -12.27
CA SER A 304 20.22 30.47 -11.38
C SER A 304 21.39 31.11 -12.14
N ASN A 305 22.07 30.36 -13.00
CA ASN A 305 23.14 30.88 -13.84
C ASN A 305 22.63 31.94 -14.83
N HIS A 306 21.52 31.68 -15.53
CA HIS A 306 20.91 32.67 -16.42
C HIS A 306 20.44 33.92 -15.68
N LYS A 307 19.85 33.76 -14.48
CA LYS A 307 19.46 34.89 -13.63
C LYS A 307 20.66 35.76 -13.25
N LYS A 308 21.78 35.15 -12.87
CA LYS A 308 23.04 35.87 -12.57
C LYS A 308 23.57 36.60 -13.81
N TYR A 309 23.56 35.95 -14.97
CA TYR A 309 23.98 36.56 -16.23
C TYR A 309 23.10 37.75 -16.61
N LEU A 310 21.78 37.60 -16.52
CA LEU A 310 20.81 38.67 -16.77
C LEU A 310 21.02 39.85 -15.82
N HIS A 311 21.23 39.58 -14.53
CA HIS A 311 21.49 40.62 -13.54
C HIS A 311 22.78 41.39 -13.85
N LYS A 312 23.83 40.69 -14.30
CA LYS A 312 25.06 41.35 -14.75
C LYS A 312 24.80 42.25 -15.95
N LEU A 313 24.11 41.75 -16.98
CA LEU A 313 23.78 42.54 -18.16
C LEU A 313 22.90 43.75 -17.82
N GLN A 314 21.95 43.58 -16.89
CA GLN A 314 21.12 44.67 -16.39
C GLN A 314 21.94 45.74 -15.65
N GLN A 315 22.93 45.32 -14.86
CA GLN A 315 23.85 46.23 -14.21
C GLN A 315 24.70 46.99 -15.23
N ASP A 316 25.30 46.29 -16.19
CA ASP A 316 26.09 46.91 -17.27
C ASP A 316 25.24 47.91 -18.08
N TYR A 317 23.97 47.58 -18.35
CA TYR A 317 23.02 48.49 -19.01
C TYR A 317 22.73 49.74 -18.17
N ASN A 318 22.48 49.58 -16.87
CA ASN A 318 22.25 50.71 -15.97
C ASN A 318 23.49 51.61 -15.88
N ASP A 319 24.68 51.01 -15.79
CA ASP A 319 25.95 51.74 -15.76
C ASP A 319 26.14 52.52 -17.07
N LEU A 320 25.94 51.88 -18.23
CA LEU A 320 26.00 52.54 -19.53
C LEU A 320 24.97 53.68 -19.65
N LYS A 321 23.76 53.49 -19.13
CA LYS A 321 22.73 54.53 -19.10
C LYS A 321 23.18 55.74 -18.26
N THR A 322 23.83 55.53 -17.13
CA THR A 322 24.38 56.64 -16.33
C THR A 322 25.52 57.36 -17.06
N VAL A 323 26.35 56.62 -17.81
CA VAL A 323 27.41 57.21 -18.64
C VAL A 323 26.83 58.04 -19.78
N ILE A 324 25.80 57.52 -20.48
CA ILE A 324 25.11 58.25 -21.55
C ILE A 324 24.51 59.55 -21.01
N ALA A 325 23.76 59.50 -19.91
CA ALA A 325 23.19 60.70 -19.28
C ALA A 325 24.28 61.71 -18.86
N GLY A 326 25.42 61.23 -18.36
CA GLY A 326 26.56 62.09 -18.05
C GLY A 326 27.21 62.72 -19.29
N LYS A 327 27.24 62.00 -20.42
CA LYS A 327 27.75 62.52 -21.70
C LYS A 327 26.79 63.52 -22.34
N GLU A 328 25.49 63.26 -22.30
CA GLU A 328 24.46 64.19 -22.77
C GLU A 328 24.54 65.53 -22.02
N LYS A 329 24.67 65.49 -20.68
CA LYS A 329 24.86 66.70 -19.87
C LYS A 329 26.15 67.46 -20.22
N LEU A 330 27.24 66.74 -20.49
CA LEU A 330 28.50 67.37 -20.90
C LEU A 330 28.37 68.02 -22.28
N ILE A 331 27.65 67.39 -23.21
CA ILE A 331 27.38 67.97 -24.54
C ILE A 331 26.59 69.27 -24.38
N GLU A 332 25.51 69.26 -23.60
CA GLU A 332 24.70 70.44 -23.29
C GLU A 332 25.57 71.57 -22.70
N GLU A 333 26.42 71.28 -21.71
CA GLU A 333 27.34 72.27 -21.13
C GLU A 333 28.32 72.84 -22.17
N THR A 334 28.86 72.01 -23.07
CA THR A 334 29.77 72.46 -24.13
C THR A 334 29.07 73.26 -25.23
N GLU A 335 27.83 72.91 -25.58
CA GLU A 335 27.02 73.67 -26.54
C GLU A 335 26.74 75.07 -25.99
N GLU A 336 26.35 75.19 -24.72
CA GLU A 336 26.20 76.51 -24.07
C GLU A 336 27.50 77.33 -24.04
N GLU A 337 28.65 76.68 -23.84
CA GLU A 337 29.96 77.36 -23.92
C GLU A 337 30.27 77.81 -25.36
N CYS A 338 29.97 76.98 -26.36
CA CYS A 338 30.11 77.34 -27.77
C CYS A 338 29.24 78.56 -28.14
N ASP A 339 27.98 78.59 -27.72
CA ASP A 339 27.07 79.72 -27.96
C ASP A 339 27.62 81.01 -27.34
N LYS A 340 28.09 80.95 -26.09
CA LYS A 340 28.74 82.10 -25.41
C LYS A 340 29.98 82.58 -26.16
N MET A 341 30.82 81.65 -26.63
CA MET A 341 32.01 81.97 -27.41
C MET A 341 31.67 82.57 -28.78
N GLU A 342 30.62 82.10 -29.45
CA GLU A 342 30.14 82.63 -30.72
C GLU A 342 29.63 84.08 -30.55
N GLU A 343 28.85 84.35 -29.50
CA GLU A 343 28.46 85.72 -29.16
C GLU A 343 29.67 86.64 -28.92
N GLU A 344 30.69 86.16 -28.21
CA GLU A 344 31.92 86.92 -27.98
C GLU A 344 32.69 87.17 -29.28
N LEU A 345 32.74 86.18 -30.17
CA LEU A 345 33.37 86.24 -31.47
C LEU A 345 32.66 87.27 -32.36
N ASP A 346 31.32 87.28 -32.40
CA ASP A 346 30.54 88.26 -33.14
C ASP A 346 30.74 89.68 -32.59
N LYS A 347 30.71 89.86 -31.27
CA LYS A 347 31.05 91.15 -30.63
C LYS A 347 32.46 91.61 -31.00
N ALA A 348 33.42 90.69 -31.13
CA ALA A 348 34.78 90.99 -31.55
C ALA A 348 34.88 91.32 -33.06
N ARG A 349 34.16 90.58 -33.92
CA ARG A 349 34.04 90.86 -35.37
C ARG A 349 33.44 92.22 -35.62
N GLU A 350 32.34 92.57 -34.94
CA GLU A 350 31.75 93.90 -35.03
C GLU A 350 32.76 94.99 -34.67
N LYS A 351 33.50 94.83 -33.57
CA LYS A 351 34.56 95.78 -33.20
C LYS A 351 35.63 95.87 -34.28
N PHE A 352 36.07 94.75 -34.85
CA PHE A 352 37.06 94.74 -35.92
C PHE A 352 36.56 95.42 -37.19
N ASP A 353 35.32 95.17 -37.61
CA ASP A 353 34.72 95.82 -38.77
C ASP A 353 34.52 97.32 -38.56
N ARG A 354 34.15 97.74 -37.34
CA ARG A 354 34.17 99.17 -36.94
C ARG A 354 35.57 99.77 -37.08
N PHE A 355 36.63 99.07 -36.64
CA PHE A 355 38.00 99.55 -36.84
C PHE A 355 38.44 99.55 -38.30
N LYS A 356 38.03 98.56 -39.10
CA LYS A 356 38.34 98.46 -40.53
C LYS A 356 37.66 99.57 -41.33
N THR A 357 36.37 99.80 -41.09
CA THR A 357 35.63 100.94 -41.67
C THR A 357 36.24 102.26 -41.25
N LEU A 358 36.58 102.42 -39.97
CA LEU A 358 37.31 103.60 -39.49
C LEU A 358 38.64 103.78 -40.22
N LYS A 359 39.47 102.73 -40.32
CA LYS A 359 40.77 102.78 -41.03
C LYS A 359 40.61 103.15 -42.51
N ASN A 360 39.61 102.59 -43.20
CA ASN A 360 39.37 102.85 -44.61
C ASN A 360 38.80 104.25 -44.87
N THR A 361 37.95 104.75 -43.97
CA THR A 361 37.36 106.10 -44.05
C THR A 361 38.33 107.16 -43.53
N TYR A 362 39.30 106.77 -42.70
CA TYR A 362 40.34 107.65 -42.18
C TYR A 362 41.37 107.97 -43.26
N LYS A 363 41.04 108.98 -44.07
CA LYS A 363 41.99 109.65 -44.95
C LYS A 363 42.57 110.85 -44.19
N VAL A 364 43.89 110.84 -44.00
CA VAL A 364 44.62 111.97 -43.39
C VAL A 364 44.27 113.23 -44.17
N PRO A 365 43.61 114.23 -43.56
CA PRO A 365 43.21 115.45 -44.27
C PRO A 365 44.44 116.20 -44.79
N ASP A 366 44.35 116.68 -46.03
CA ASP A 366 45.40 117.50 -46.65
C ASP A 366 45.61 118.79 -45.84
N VAL A 367 46.87 119.27 -45.75
CA VAL A 367 47.30 120.31 -44.80
C VAL A 367 46.45 121.58 -44.91
N ILE A 368 46.04 121.92 -46.14
CA ILE A 368 45.20 123.10 -46.43
C ILE A 368 43.77 122.91 -45.92
N GLU A 369 43.22 121.70 -46.01
CA GLU A 369 41.88 121.37 -45.54
C GLU A 369 41.81 121.36 -44.00
N TYR A 370 42.86 120.85 -43.33
CA TYR A 370 43.00 120.96 -41.88
C TYR A 370 43.06 122.42 -41.40
N VAL A 371 43.79 123.29 -42.11
CA VAL A 371 43.85 124.73 -41.78
C VAL A 371 42.48 125.40 -41.96
N LYS A 372 41.73 125.08 -43.03
CA LYS A 372 40.35 125.57 -43.23
C LYS A 372 39.41 125.07 -42.13
N LEU A 373 39.47 123.79 -41.78
CA LEU A 373 38.65 123.20 -40.72
C LEU A 373 38.97 123.84 -39.37
N LYS A 374 40.25 124.13 -39.10
CA LYS A 374 40.70 124.78 -37.86
C LYS A 374 40.28 126.25 -37.79
N ASN A 375 40.30 126.97 -38.91
CA ASN A 375 39.71 128.31 -39.02
C ASN A 375 38.20 128.28 -38.79
N ASN A 376 37.47 127.34 -39.41
CA ASN A 376 36.04 127.18 -39.16
C ASN A 376 35.73 126.83 -37.70
N LEU A 377 36.56 126.01 -37.06
CA LEU A 377 36.45 125.72 -35.62
C LEU A 377 36.69 126.97 -34.76
N TYR A 378 37.62 127.83 -35.19
CA TYR A 378 37.90 129.10 -34.53
C TYR A 378 36.74 130.09 -34.71
N ASP A 379 36.17 130.18 -35.91
CA ASP A 379 35.00 131.00 -36.21
C ASP A 379 33.74 130.50 -35.51
N LEU A 380 33.52 129.18 -35.44
CA LEU A 380 32.44 128.59 -34.64
C LEU A 380 32.65 128.85 -33.15
N LYS A 381 33.87 128.72 -32.61
CA LYS A 381 34.15 129.09 -31.21
C LYS A 381 33.93 130.59 -30.95
N LYS A 382 34.27 131.45 -31.91
CA LYS A 382 34.02 132.89 -31.84
C LYS A 382 32.51 133.18 -31.89
N ASN A 383 31.77 132.51 -32.76
CA ASN A 383 30.31 132.61 -32.86
C ASN A 383 29.62 132.08 -31.60
N ILE A 384 30.06 130.97 -31.02
CA ILE A 384 29.58 130.47 -29.71
C ILE A 384 29.80 131.54 -28.64
N LYS A 385 30.99 132.17 -28.58
CA LYS A 385 31.23 133.28 -27.64
C LYS A 385 30.34 134.50 -27.90
N ILE A 386 30.03 134.82 -29.16
CA ILE A 386 29.13 135.92 -29.52
C ILE A 386 27.68 135.59 -29.11
N TRP A 387 27.21 134.38 -29.40
CA TRP A 387 25.88 133.91 -29.00
C TRP A 387 25.73 133.81 -27.50
N GLN A 388 26.77 133.37 -26.79
CA GLN A 388 26.79 133.33 -25.34
C GLN A 388 26.77 134.75 -24.72
N ARG A 389 27.41 135.74 -25.35
CA ARG A 389 27.27 137.16 -24.98
C ARG A 389 25.87 137.70 -25.28
N ARG A 390 25.28 137.40 -26.45
CA ARG A 390 23.91 137.80 -26.80
C ARG A 390 22.89 137.21 -25.84
N LYS A 391 23.03 135.93 -25.49
CA LYS A 391 22.23 135.27 -24.45
C LYS A 391 22.37 135.99 -23.12
N ASN A 392 23.59 136.32 -22.69
CA ASN A 392 23.80 137.03 -21.43
C ASN A 392 23.14 138.43 -21.43
N ILE A 393 23.16 139.15 -22.57
CA ILE A 393 22.46 140.44 -22.71
C ILE A 393 20.94 140.24 -22.64
N GLN A 394 20.41 139.25 -23.35
CA GLN A 394 18.98 138.90 -23.30
C GLN A 394 18.55 138.48 -21.90
N ASP A 395 19.37 137.70 -21.19
CA ASP A 395 19.11 137.31 -19.80
C ASP A 395 19.12 138.54 -18.87
N ILE A 396 20.02 139.52 -19.06
CA ILE A 396 20.01 140.77 -18.28
C ILE A 396 18.76 141.60 -18.59
N THR A 397 18.37 141.74 -19.85
CA THR A 397 17.15 142.48 -20.23
C THR A 397 15.88 141.78 -19.76
N MET A 398 15.81 140.46 -19.89
CA MET A 398 14.70 139.64 -19.39
C MET A 398 14.59 139.80 -17.87
N ASN A 399 15.71 139.71 -17.14
CA ASN A 399 15.72 139.91 -15.70
C ASN A 399 15.35 141.35 -15.29
N ALA A 400 15.63 142.37 -16.11
CA ALA A 400 15.19 143.74 -15.87
C ALA A 400 13.68 143.90 -16.11
N CYS A 401 13.14 143.36 -17.21
CA CYS A 401 11.71 143.31 -17.48
C CYS A 401 10.95 142.52 -16.41
N LEU A 402 11.48 141.37 -15.97
CA LEU A 402 10.91 140.59 -14.86
C LEU A 402 10.90 141.37 -13.55
N ARG A 403 11.93 142.19 -13.26
CA ARG A 403 11.92 143.10 -12.09
C ARG A 403 10.87 144.21 -12.23
N GLN A 404 10.71 144.79 -13.41
CA GLN A 404 9.67 145.81 -13.67
C GLN A 404 8.26 145.22 -13.58
N MET A 405 8.02 144.05 -14.21
CA MET A 405 6.76 143.30 -14.12
C MET A 405 6.45 142.93 -12.67
N LYS A 406 7.44 142.49 -11.89
CA LYS A 406 7.31 142.21 -10.45
C LYS A 406 6.92 143.46 -9.64
N ASN A 407 7.45 144.63 -10.01
CA ASN A 407 7.10 145.90 -9.35
C ASN A 407 5.69 146.40 -9.73
N ILE A 408 5.26 146.19 -10.98
CA ILE A 408 3.94 146.65 -11.49
C ILE A 408 2.81 145.73 -11.01
N THR A 409 3.04 144.42 -10.94
CA THR A 409 2.01 143.43 -10.54
C THR A 409 1.94 143.20 -9.03
N GLY A 410 2.90 143.69 -8.24
CA GLY A 410 2.93 143.50 -6.78
C GLY A 410 3.03 142.03 -6.33
N SER A 411 3.26 141.09 -7.26
CA SER A 411 3.27 139.65 -7.02
C SER A 411 4.71 139.13 -6.78
N PRO A 412 4.94 138.25 -5.79
CA PRO A 412 6.28 137.73 -5.50
C PRO A 412 6.76 136.64 -6.46
N THR A 413 5.87 136.03 -7.27
CA THR A 413 6.13 134.87 -8.13
C THR A 413 5.93 135.19 -9.61
N ILE A 414 6.78 134.61 -10.48
CA ILE A 414 6.72 134.79 -11.95
C ILE A 414 5.60 133.91 -12.50
N ASP A 415 4.61 134.50 -13.16
CA ASP A 415 3.48 133.79 -13.76
C ASP A 415 3.85 133.31 -15.18
N PRO A 416 3.77 131.99 -15.50
CA PRO A 416 4.19 131.44 -16.80
C PRO A 416 3.45 132.02 -18.02
N ALA A 417 2.25 132.57 -17.82
CA ALA A 417 1.49 133.23 -18.88
C ALA A 417 2.15 134.53 -19.40
N TRP A 418 3.14 135.09 -18.70
CA TRP A 418 3.90 136.26 -19.18
C TRP A 418 4.84 135.95 -20.35
N LEU A 419 5.10 134.67 -20.61
CA LEU A 419 6.07 134.19 -21.59
C LEU A 419 5.42 133.38 -22.73
N GLU A 420 4.09 133.27 -22.75
CA GLU A 420 3.35 132.56 -23.80
C GLU A 420 2.81 133.53 -24.86
N ASP A 421 3.20 133.29 -26.12
CA ASP A 421 2.68 133.99 -27.30
C ASP A 421 1.29 133.44 -27.71
N PRO A 422 0.32 134.29 -28.09
CA PRO A 422 -1.01 133.85 -28.52
C PRO A 422 -0.98 133.14 -29.90
N THR A 423 -1.68 132.00 -29.94
CA THR A 423 -1.79 130.95 -30.98
C THR A 423 -2.10 131.39 -32.42
N PRO A 424 -1.88 130.49 -33.39
CA PRO A 424 -2.95 130.16 -34.34
C PRO A 424 -3.20 128.67 -34.58
N ASP A 425 -4.44 128.46 -35.00
CA ASP A 425 -5.30 127.27 -35.16
C ASP A 425 -4.95 126.31 -36.32
N GLY A 426 -5.38 125.05 -36.20
CA GLY A 426 -6.03 124.30 -37.28
C GLY A 426 -5.26 123.26 -38.14
N SER A 427 -5.67 121.98 -37.97
CA SER A 427 -5.86 120.92 -39.00
C SER A 427 -4.63 120.35 -39.73
N ASN A 428 -4.53 119.08 -40.14
CA ASN A 428 -5.35 117.86 -40.07
C ASN A 428 -4.44 116.73 -40.62
N ASP A 429 -4.76 115.48 -40.25
CA ASP A 429 -4.86 114.27 -41.10
C ASP A 429 -3.67 113.90 -42.02
N ASP A 430 -3.33 112.65 -42.28
CA ASP A 430 -3.65 111.29 -41.83
C ASP A 430 -2.67 110.42 -42.63
N ASP A 431 -2.84 109.10 -42.56
CA ASP A 431 -2.43 108.13 -43.58
C ASP A 431 -0.98 107.62 -43.39
N SER A 432 -0.77 106.40 -42.88
CA SER A 432 -1.08 105.07 -43.45
C SER A 432 0.29 104.39 -43.61
N THR A 433 0.49 103.09 -43.67
CA THR A 433 -0.24 101.83 -43.44
C THR A 433 0.85 100.76 -43.51
N VAL A 434 0.46 99.49 -43.27
CA VAL A 434 1.12 98.26 -43.78
C VAL A 434 2.34 97.82 -42.97
N SER A 435 2.25 96.83 -42.07
CA SER A 435 1.89 95.40 -42.24
C SER A 435 2.94 94.60 -43.03
N GLN A 436 3.73 93.77 -42.34
CA GLN A 436 4.06 92.39 -42.74
C GLN A 436 5.13 91.80 -41.80
N CYS A 437 4.77 90.67 -41.16
CA CYS A 437 5.52 89.40 -41.06
C CYS A 437 6.95 89.46 -40.50
N GLU A 438 7.34 88.75 -39.45
CA GLU A 438 7.06 87.34 -39.09
C GLU A 438 6.65 87.13 -37.62
#